data_AF-A0A836QJX5-F1
#
_entry.id   AF-A0A836QJX5-F1
#
_cell.length_a   1.000
_cell.length_b   1.000
_cell.length_c   1.000
_cell.angle_alpha   90.00
_cell.angle_beta   90.00
_cell.angle_gamma   90.00
#
_symmetry.space_group_name_H-M   'P 1'
#
loop_
_entity.id
_entity.type
_entity.pdbx_description
1 polymer ?
#
loop_
_entity_poly.entity_id
_entity_poly.type
_entity_poly.pdbx_seq_one_letter_code
_entity_poly.pdbx_strand_id
1 'polypeptide(L)'
;MKITGTRFFLIETPRETGSISEHVMIRIDTDAGVSGWGELSDLAHGHPMNFPDFEVMEEEANRRIAGADPRNIARTKQQLGGILPAA
;
A
#
# COMPACT_ATOMS: atom_id res chain seq x y z
N MET A 1 -5.59 -18.48 -8.50
CA MET A 1 -5.04 -17.55 -7.50
C MET A 1 -5.57 -16.17 -7.81
N LYS A 2 -6.34 -15.62 -6.89
CA LYS A 2 -6.96 -14.30 -6.97
C LYS A 2 -6.69 -13.54 -5.69
N ILE A 3 -6.53 -12.22 -5.79
CA ILE A 3 -6.42 -11.34 -4.63
C ILE A 3 -7.76 -11.33 -3.89
N THR A 4 -7.73 -11.53 -2.57
CA THR A 4 -8.90 -11.47 -1.69
C THR A 4 -8.94 -10.20 -0.86
N GLY A 5 -7.80 -9.57 -0.62
CA GLY A 5 -7.75 -8.32 0.11
C GLY A 5 -6.36 -7.73 0.21
N THR A 6 -6.32 -6.45 0.59
CA THR A 6 -5.13 -5.65 0.86
C THR A 6 -5.30 -5.01 2.25
N ARG A 7 -4.22 -4.98 3.03
CA ARG A 7 -4.18 -4.36 4.37
C ARG A 7 -2.96 -3.45 4.49
N PHE A 8 -3.16 -2.27 5.05
CA PHE A 8 -2.16 -1.24 5.26
C PHE A 8 -1.87 -1.14 6.76
N PHE A 9 -0.59 -1.08 7.12
CA PHE A 9 -0.13 -0.94 8.49
C PHE A 9 0.82 0.25 8.56
N LEU A 10 0.34 1.36 9.11
CA LEU A 10 1.17 2.52 9.37
C LEU A 10 2.16 2.20 10.50
N ILE A 11 3.44 2.47 10.25
CA ILE A 11 4.51 2.26 11.22
C ILE A 11 5.42 3.49 11.26
N GLU A 12 5.91 3.76 12.47
CA GLU A 12 6.93 4.77 12.72
C GLU A 12 8.25 4.09 13.09
N THR A 13 9.34 4.50 12.46
CA THR A 13 10.68 4.00 12.75
C THR A 13 11.59 5.17 13.16
N PRO A 14 12.13 5.19 14.39
CA PRO A 14 13.06 6.22 14.81
C PRO A 14 14.42 6.05 14.12
N ARG A 15 15.00 7.15 13.64
CA ARG A 15 16.36 7.21 13.07
C ARG A 15 17.38 7.58 14.14
N GLU A 16 18.64 7.20 13.92
CA GLU A 16 19.77 7.58 14.79
C GLU A 16 19.94 9.10 14.93
N THR A 17 19.53 9.86 13.90
CA THR A 17 19.55 11.33 13.88
C THR A 17 18.45 11.97 14.72
N GLY A 18 17.53 11.19 15.31
CA GLY A 18 16.41 11.67 16.12
C GLY A 18 15.14 12.02 15.33
N SER A 19 15.14 11.91 13.99
CA SER A 19 13.93 12.03 13.18
C SER A 19 13.13 10.73 13.16
N ILE A 20 11.82 10.83 12.91
CA ILE A 20 10.92 9.69 12.73
C ILE A 20 10.66 9.52 11.24
N SER A 21 10.73 8.27 10.75
CA SER A 21 10.21 7.91 9.43
C SER A 21 8.88 7.19 9.55
N GLU A 22 7.93 7.64 8.74
CA GLU A 22 6.62 7.02 8.59
C GLU A 22 6.63 6.14 7.33
N HIS A 23 6.15 4.91 7.48
CA HIS A 23 6.05 3.93 6.40
C HIS A 23 4.69 3.24 6.46
N VAL A 24 4.23 2.71 5.33
CA VAL A 24 3.09 1.80 5.30
C VAL A 24 3.54 0.43 4.85
N MET A 25 3.48 -0.55 5.75
CA MET A 25 3.60 -1.95 5.35
C MET A 25 2.29 -2.38 4.70
N ILE A 26 2.39 -3.07 3.57
CA ILE A 26 1.23 -3.54 2.80
C ILE A 26 1.25 -5.07 2.81
N ARG A 27 0.12 -5.69 3.13
CA ARG A 27 -0.12 -7.13 2.93
C ARG A 27 -1.20 -7.34 1.89
N ILE A 28 -0.96 -8.20 0.91
CA ILE A 28 -1.96 -8.65 -0.07
C ILE A 28 -2.20 -10.14 0.13
N ASP A 29 -3.46 -10.51 0.36
CA ASP A 29 -3.91 -11.88 0.62
C ASP A 29 -4.55 -12.47 -0.65
N THR A 30 -4.47 -13.80 -0.82
CA THR A 30 -5.06 -14.52 -1.97
C THR A 30 -5.96 -15.68 -1.55
N ASP A 31 -6.83 -16.10 -2.48
CA ASP A 31 -7.72 -17.28 -2.32
C ASP A 31 -6.96 -18.61 -2.19
N ALA A 32 -5.66 -18.63 -2.51
CA ALA A 32 -4.79 -19.79 -2.36
C ALA A 32 -4.11 -19.87 -0.99
N GLY A 33 -4.41 -18.93 -0.06
CA GLY A 33 -3.79 -18.87 1.26
C GLY A 33 -2.36 -18.30 1.27
N VAL A 34 -1.91 -17.73 0.14
CA VAL A 34 -0.61 -17.07 0.02
C VAL A 34 -0.77 -15.58 0.26
N SER A 35 0.11 -15.01 1.07
CA SER A 35 0.19 -13.56 1.33
C SER A 35 1.52 -12.99 0.85
N GLY A 36 1.48 -11.84 0.18
CA GLY A 36 2.66 -11.06 -0.20
C GLY A 36 2.77 -9.79 0.65
N TRP A 37 3.99 -9.38 0.98
CA TRP A 37 4.27 -8.15 1.70
C TRP A 37 5.03 -7.15 0.82
N GLY A 38 4.73 -5.87 1.01
CA GLY A 38 5.41 -4.74 0.37
C GLY A 38 5.42 -3.52 1.30
N GLU A 39 6.01 -2.43 0.83
CA GLU A 39 6.20 -1.21 1.62
C GLU A 39 5.97 0.05 0.77
N LEU A 40 5.32 1.06 1.35
CA LEU A 40 5.43 2.47 0.95
C LEU A 40 6.40 3.16 1.92
N SER A 41 7.55 3.57 1.42
CA SER A 41 8.67 4.02 2.24
C SER A 41 8.77 5.54 2.36
N ASP A 42 9.27 5.99 3.50
CA ASP A 42 9.76 7.35 3.75
C ASP A 42 8.77 8.48 3.40
N LEU A 43 7.54 8.32 3.89
CA LEU A 43 6.42 9.22 3.59
C LEU A 43 6.63 10.62 4.20
N ALA A 44 7.42 10.71 5.26
CA ALA A 44 7.75 11.94 5.97
C ALA A 44 8.57 12.95 5.13
N HIS A 45 9.26 12.53 4.07
CA HIS A 45 10.07 13.43 3.24
C HIS A 45 9.26 14.27 2.23
N GLY A 46 8.08 13.79 1.79
CA GLY A 46 7.33 14.39 0.69
C GLY A 46 6.26 15.39 1.10
N HIS A 47 5.49 15.09 2.16
CA HIS A 47 4.27 15.84 2.49
C HIS A 47 3.92 15.82 3.99
N PRO A 48 4.65 16.55 4.86
CA PRO A 48 4.36 16.60 6.29
C PRO A 48 2.99 17.20 6.67
N MET A 49 2.23 17.76 5.71
CA MET A 49 0.93 18.41 5.94
C MET A 49 -0.24 17.77 5.18
N ASN A 50 -0.01 16.80 4.28
CA ASN A 50 -1.03 16.18 3.42
C ASN A 50 -0.84 14.67 3.34
N PHE A 51 -0.86 14.00 4.49
CA PHE A 51 -0.94 12.55 4.50
C PHE A 51 -2.25 12.10 3.85
N PRO A 52 -2.23 11.23 2.83
CA PRO A 52 -3.45 10.65 2.32
C PRO A 52 -4.09 9.79 3.40
N ASP A 53 -5.42 9.76 3.42
CA ASP A 53 -6.15 8.88 4.31
C ASP A 53 -5.90 7.41 3.90
N PHE A 54 -5.06 6.71 4.67
CA PHE A 54 -4.66 5.34 4.36
C PHE A 54 -5.80 4.34 4.48
N GLU A 55 -6.85 4.63 5.26
CA GLU A 55 -8.03 3.79 5.32
C GLU A 55 -8.79 3.89 3.98
N VAL A 56 -8.99 5.11 3.48
CA VAL A 56 -9.61 5.33 2.16
C VAL A 56 -8.78 4.71 1.04
N MET A 57 -7.45 4.80 1.12
CA MET A 57 -6.56 4.15 0.15
C MET A 57 -6.64 2.63 0.21
N GLU A 58 -6.69 2.04 1.40
CA GLU A 58 -6.87 0.59 1.58
C GLU A 58 -8.20 0.14 0.98
N GLU A 59 -9.29 0.86 1.25
CA GLU A 59 -10.61 0.58 0.68
C GLU A 59 -10.60 0.64 -0.85
N GLU A 60 -9.98 1.67 -1.42
CA GLU A 60 -9.91 1.85 -2.87
C GLU A 60 -9.02 0.79 -3.53
N ALA A 61 -7.88 0.45 -2.92
CA ALA A 61 -7.04 -0.65 -3.38
C ALA A 61 -7.86 -1.96 -3.40
N ASN A 62 -8.52 -2.30 -2.29
CA ASN A 62 -9.39 -3.47 -2.20
C ASN A 62 -10.47 -3.49 -3.30
N ARG A 63 -11.15 -2.35 -3.51
CA ARG A 63 -12.20 -2.21 -4.54
C ARG A 63 -11.67 -2.48 -5.95
N ARG A 64 -10.44 -2.04 -6.25
CA ARG A 64 -9.90 -2.10 -7.62
C ARG A 64 -9.21 -3.41 -7.97
N ILE A 65 -8.58 -4.08 -7.01
CA ILE A 65 -7.75 -5.27 -7.29
C ILE A 65 -8.30 -6.58 -6.72
N ALA A 66 -9.34 -6.57 -5.88
CA ALA A 66 -9.99 -7.80 -5.45
C ALA A 66 -10.47 -8.63 -6.66
N GLY A 67 -10.22 -9.94 -6.61
CA GLY A 67 -10.52 -10.88 -7.69
C GLY A 67 -9.51 -10.89 -8.85
N ALA A 68 -8.54 -9.97 -8.89
CA ALA A 68 -7.50 -9.94 -9.92
C ALA A 68 -6.48 -11.09 -9.75
N ASP A 69 -5.89 -11.55 -10.86
CA ASP A 69 -4.75 -12.47 -10.82
C ASP A 69 -3.49 -11.68 -10.43
N PRO A 70 -2.87 -11.97 -9.27
CA PRO A 70 -1.71 -11.21 -8.78
C PRO A 70 -0.47 -11.34 -9.67
N ARG A 71 -0.42 -12.30 -10.60
CA ARG A 71 0.69 -12.46 -11.55
C ARG A 71 0.60 -11.47 -12.71
N ASN A 72 -0.57 -10.85 -12.94
CA ASN A 72 -0.74 -9.85 -13.99
C ASN A 72 -0.40 -8.44 -13.49
N ILE A 73 0.88 -8.24 -13.20
CA ILE A 73 1.40 -7.01 -12.60
C ILE A 73 1.02 -5.77 -13.42
N ALA A 74 1.07 -5.84 -14.75
CA ALA A 74 0.73 -4.73 -15.62
C ALA A 74 -0.73 -4.29 -15.45
N ARG A 75 -1.66 -5.25 -15.41
CA ARG A 75 -3.09 -4.96 -15.19
C ARG A 75 -3.33 -4.41 -13.79
N THR A 76 -2.73 -5.02 -12.77
CA THR A 76 -2.85 -4.55 -11.38
C THR A 76 -2.31 -3.12 -11.23
N LYS A 77 -1.16 -2.81 -11.85
CA LYS A 77 -0.60 -1.44 -11.88
C LYS A 77 -1.55 -0.44 -12.53
N GLN A 78 -2.16 -0.81 -13.66
CA GLN A 78 -3.15 0.05 -14.32
C GLN A 78 -4.38 0.30 -13.44
N GLN A 79 -4.90 -0.74 -12.79
CA GLN A 79 -6.04 -0.63 -11.86
C GLN A 79 -5.71 0.27 -10.67
N LEU A 80 -4.50 0.15 -10.13
CA LEU A 80 -4.03 0.97 -9.00
C LEU A 80 -3.63 2.42 -9.37
N GLY A 81 -3.70 2.79 -10.66
CA GLY A 81 -3.31 4.13 -11.11
C GLY A 81 -4.10 5.25 -10.42
N GLY A 82 -3.39 6.27 -9.94
CA GLY A 82 -4.00 7.48 -9.34
C GLY A 82 -4.53 7.30 -7.92
N ILE A 83 -4.20 6.21 -7.23
CA ILE A 83 -4.55 6.03 -5.79
C ILE A 83 -3.55 6.78 -4.90
N LEU A 84 -2.27 6.79 -5.28
CA LEU A 84 -1.25 7.63 -4.63
C LEU A 84 -1.26 9.03 -5.25
N PRO A 85 -1.05 10.10 -4.46
CA PRO A 85 -0.75 11.42 -5.01
C PRO A 85 0.47 11.34 -5.94
N ALA A 86 0.50 12.16 -6.97
CA ALA A 86 1.74 12.32 -7.75
C ALA A 86 2.83 12.86 -6.82
N ALA A 87 4.00 12.21 -6.83
CA ALA A 87 5.19 12.69 -6.14
C ALA A 87 5.73 13.98 -6.78
#